data_AF-A0A9D8BGQ5-F1
#
_entry.id   AF-A0A9D8BGQ5-F1
#
_cell.length_a   1.000
_cell.length_b   1.000
_cell.length_c   1.000
_cell.angle_alpha   90.00
_cell.angle_beta   90.00
_cell.angle_gamma   90.00
#
_symmetry.space_group_name_H-M   'P 1'
#
loop_
_entity.id
_entity.type
_entity.pdbx_description
1 polymer ?
#
loop_
_entity_poly.entity_id
_entity_poly.type
_entity_poly.pdbx_seq_one_letter_code
_entity_poly.pdbx_strand_id
1 'polypeptide(L)'
;MQGSDTVRFSGKKLVRMCWEKPYLEALIDHLRPSGNVLEVGFALGYSSARIQTFHPKHHTIIESDPKIASQARAWAAAHENISVISGRWADLLPSLPTFDTIFFNDCHSSTFPLDRAAEKSAHHLVQQGKDLIATIHNTFPHITGLRYSADDLDTFFANLDNGADPSQISRFLYELMQNGQISEAQLDRVTAKHQLQKYVAKPHLNQDPMLVFLKACLQHHMHKGSRFSCFSSNPLSKFEYPEFFDSIITNPAYDYTETLMSVEVPEGCSYYPYKEALIITLEKQQ
;
A
#
# COMPACT_ATOMS: atom_id res chain seq x y z
N MET A 1 39.87 3.45 14.32
CA MET A 1 39.21 4.77 14.44
C MET A 1 38.08 4.81 13.42
N GLN A 2 36.84 4.86 13.89
CA GLN A 2 35.62 4.93 13.09
C GLN A 2 35.42 6.34 12.54
N GLY A 3 35.41 6.51 11.23
CA GLY A 3 34.94 7.72 10.56
C GLY A 3 33.42 7.63 10.39
N SER A 4 32.69 8.58 10.97
CA SER A 4 31.23 8.67 10.86
C SER A 4 30.84 9.50 9.64
N ASP A 5 30.53 8.84 8.53
CA ASP A 5 30.06 9.51 7.32
C ASP A 5 28.64 10.04 7.52
N THR A 6 28.51 11.37 7.59
CA THR A 6 27.24 12.09 7.76
C THR A 6 26.87 12.73 6.44
N VAL A 7 25.86 12.19 5.74
CA VAL A 7 25.30 12.83 4.54
C VAL A 7 24.06 13.63 4.94
N ARG A 8 24.02 14.92 4.57
CA ARG A 8 22.88 15.81 4.83
C ARG A 8 22.03 15.95 3.58
N PHE A 9 20.74 15.65 3.69
CA PHE A 9 19.73 16.01 2.69
C PHE A 9 18.67 16.94 3.31
N SER A 10 18.43 18.07 2.66
CA SER A 10 17.35 19.02 2.98
C SER A 10 17.22 19.46 4.46
N GLY A 11 18.35 19.70 5.13
CA GLY A 11 18.38 20.31 6.46
C GLY A 11 17.89 19.41 7.63
N LYS A 12 17.41 18.20 7.35
CA LYS A 12 17.05 17.20 8.38
C LYS A 12 18.24 16.28 8.63
N LYS A 13 18.60 16.12 9.91
CA LYS A 13 19.71 15.28 10.38
C LYS A 13 19.27 13.82 10.33
N LEU A 14 19.54 13.13 9.22
CA LEU A 14 19.30 11.69 9.09
C LEU A 14 20.38 10.93 9.87
N VAL A 15 20.04 10.47 11.06
CA VAL A 15 20.84 9.49 11.81
C VAL A 15 20.85 8.20 10.98
N ARG A 16 22.06 7.72 10.63
CA ARG A 16 22.39 6.51 9.83
C ARG A 16 21.20 5.60 9.45
N MET A 17 20.71 5.73 8.21
CA MET A 17 19.72 4.80 7.63
C MET A 17 20.39 3.56 7.01
N CYS A 18 21.27 2.88 7.76
CA CYS A 18 21.89 1.64 7.29
C CYS A 18 20.95 0.44 7.36
N TRP A 19 19.90 0.51 8.19
CA TRP A 19 18.96 -0.59 8.40
C TRP A 19 18.08 -0.88 7.18
N GLU A 20 17.81 0.13 6.33
CA GLU A 20 16.98 -0.03 5.12
C GLU A 20 17.69 -0.85 4.06
N LYS A 21 19.03 -0.82 4.04
CA LYS A 21 19.83 -1.52 3.05
C LYS A 21 19.52 -3.03 3.01
N PRO A 22 19.61 -3.80 4.11
CA PRO A 22 19.29 -5.24 4.07
C PRO A 22 17.83 -5.50 3.68
N TYR A 23 16.88 -4.61 4.00
CA TYR A 23 15.49 -4.76 3.57
C TYR A 23 15.33 -4.52 2.06
N LEU A 24 15.88 -3.43 1.53
CA LEU A 24 15.87 -3.15 0.08
C LEU A 24 16.60 -4.25 -0.70
N GLU A 25 17.73 -4.75 -0.20
CA GLU A 25 18.44 -5.86 -0.83
C GLU A 25 17.60 -7.14 -0.83
N ALA A 26 16.91 -7.46 0.27
CA ALA A 26 16.03 -8.61 0.34
C ALA A 26 14.81 -8.50 -0.60
N LEU A 27 14.22 -7.30 -0.75
CA LEU A 27 13.16 -7.05 -1.72
C LEU A 27 13.64 -7.35 -3.14
N ILE A 28 14.83 -6.85 -3.51
CA ILE A 28 15.42 -7.10 -4.83
C ILE A 28 15.78 -8.58 -5.01
N ASP A 29 16.25 -9.26 -3.95
CA ASP A 29 16.60 -10.67 -4.01
C ASP A 29 15.41 -11.59 -4.26
N HIS A 30 14.24 -11.27 -3.70
CA HIS A 30 12.99 -11.99 -3.99
C HIS A 30 12.43 -11.59 -5.36
N LEU A 31 12.58 -10.32 -5.74
CA LEU A 31 12.16 -9.84 -7.06
C LEU A 31 12.93 -10.53 -8.20
N ARG A 32 14.24 -10.80 -8.01
CA ARG A 32 15.16 -11.37 -8.99
C ARG A 32 15.10 -10.64 -10.35
N PRO A 33 15.53 -9.37 -10.43
CA PRO A 33 15.39 -8.57 -11.64
C PRO A 33 16.05 -9.21 -12.86
N SER A 34 15.39 -9.08 -14.00
CA SER A 34 15.92 -9.52 -15.29
C SER A 34 15.36 -8.66 -16.42
N GLY A 35 15.95 -8.75 -17.61
CA GLY A 35 15.47 -8.02 -18.79
C GLY A 35 15.53 -6.50 -18.61
N ASN A 36 14.50 -5.79 -19.09
CA ASN A 36 14.32 -4.36 -18.89
C ASN A 36 13.69 -4.11 -17.52
N VAL A 37 14.38 -3.35 -16.67
CA VAL A 37 13.97 -3.07 -15.29
C VAL A 37 13.55 -1.61 -15.16
N LEU A 38 12.39 -1.36 -14.55
CA LEU A 38 11.96 -0.05 -14.08
C LEU A 38 12.14 0.03 -12.56
N GLU A 39 12.87 1.03 -12.09
CA GLU A 39 12.96 1.43 -10.69
C GLU A 39 12.33 2.82 -10.51
N VAL A 40 11.43 2.96 -9.54
CA VAL A 40 10.91 4.26 -9.10
C VAL A 40 11.48 4.59 -7.73
N GLY A 41 12.22 5.70 -7.64
CA GLY A 41 12.84 6.19 -6.41
C GLY A 41 14.27 5.64 -6.22
N PHE A 42 15.27 6.47 -6.50
CA PHE A 42 16.69 6.14 -6.34
C PHE A 42 17.13 6.24 -4.87
N ALA A 43 16.68 7.28 -4.17
CA ALA A 43 17.06 7.58 -2.79
C ALA A 43 18.59 7.53 -2.57
N LEU A 44 19.08 6.51 -1.84
CA LEU A 44 20.51 6.29 -1.55
C LEU A 44 21.19 5.29 -2.50
N GLY A 45 20.46 4.75 -3.49
CA GLY A 45 20.99 3.82 -4.49
C GLY A 45 21.18 2.38 -4.01
N TYR A 46 20.64 1.99 -2.85
CA TYR A 46 20.77 0.62 -2.33
C TYR A 46 20.06 -0.42 -3.22
N SER A 47 18.80 -0.16 -3.58
CA SER A 47 18.04 -0.98 -4.52
C SER A 47 18.70 -0.97 -5.90
N SER A 48 19.07 0.21 -6.42
CA SER A 48 19.73 0.33 -7.72
C SER A 48 21.04 -0.46 -7.80
N ALA A 49 21.88 -0.38 -6.77
CA ALA A 49 23.12 -1.15 -6.69
C ALA A 49 22.84 -2.65 -6.64
N ARG A 50 21.83 -3.08 -5.87
CA ARG A 50 21.46 -4.50 -5.80
C ARG A 50 20.90 -5.01 -7.12
N ILE A 51 20.03 -4.24 -7.78
CA ILE A 51 19.48 -4.57 -9.11
C ILE A 51 20.61 -4.80 -10.11
N GLN A 52 21.65 -3.96 -10.11
CA GLN A 52 22.78 -4.11 -11.03
C GLN A 52 23.57 -5.41 -10.82
N THR A 53 23.56 -6.00 -9.62
CA THR A 53 24.19 -7.32 -9.39
C THR A 53 23.51 -8.48 -10.13
N PHE A 54 22.25 -8.28 -10.57
CA PHE A 54 21.51 -9.24 -11.41
C PHE A 54 21.75 -9.05 -12.91
N HIS A 55 22.58 -8.09 -13.31
CA HIS A 55 22.95 -7.82 -14.71
C HIS A 55 21.73 -7.63 -15.65
N PRO A 56 20.84 -6.66 -15.37
CA PRO A 56 19.68 -6.41 -16.22
C PRO A 56 20.12 -5.95 -17.62
N LYS A 57 19.29 -6.24 -18.62
CA LYS A 57 19.50 -5.78 -20.01
C LYS A 57 19.52 -4.25 -20.08
N HIS A 58 18.57 -3.62 -19.40
CA HIS A 58 18.49 -2.17 -19.25
C HIS A 58 17.84 -1.82 -17.92
N HIS A 59 18.28 -0.74 -17.29
CA HIS A 59 17.78 -0.29 -16.00
C HIS A 59 17.36 1.18 -16.07
N THR A 60 16.06 1.41 -16.06
CA THR A 60 15.46 2.75 -16.07
C THR A 60 15.12 3.15 -14.64
N ILE A 61 15.65 4.29 -14.19
CA ILE A 61 15.42 4.84 -12.85
C ILE A 61 14.64 6.14 -13.00
N ILE A 62 13.48 6.23 -12.36
CA ILE A 62 12.72 7.48 -12.21
C ILE A 62 13.02 8.08 -10.84
N GLU A 63 13.44 9.35 -10.81
CA GLU A 63 13.63 10.08 -9.56
C GLU A 63 13.00 11.48 -9.62
N SER A 64 12.15 11.76 -8.65
CA SER A 64 11.35 12.99 -8.59
C SER A 64 12.11 14.17 -8.01
N ASP A 65 13.06 13.95 -7.08
CA ASP A 65 13.91 15.01 -6.54
C ASP A 65 15.07 15.30 -7.52
N PRO A 66 15.16 16.52 -8.11
CA PRO A 66 16.20 16.82 -9.10
C PRO A 66 17.64 16.68 -8.56
N LYS A 67 17.86 16.87 -7.26
CA LYS A 67 19.18 16.72 -6.63
C LYS A 67 19.53 15.24 -6.51
N ILE A 68 18.59 14.40 -6.08
CA ILE A 68 18.79 12.94 -6.02
C ILE A 68 18.97 12.39 -7.45
N ALA A 69 18.18 12.86 -8.42
CA ALA A 69 18.33 12.47 -9.83
C ALA A 69 19.71 12.84 -10.40
N SER A 70 20.29 13.97 -9.98
CA SER A 70 21.66 14.33 -10.35
C SER A 70 22.69 13.34 -9.78
N GLN A 71 22.51 12.91 -8.53
CA GLN A 71 23.38 11.90 -7.90
C GLN A 71 23.22 10.53 -8.55
N ALA A 72 21.98 10.14 -8.87
CA ALA A 72 21.68 8.93 -9.61
C ALA A 72 22.37 8.91 -10.97
N ARG A 73 22.39 10.03 -11.71
CA ARG A 73 23.14 10.16 -12.98
C ARG A 73 24.64 10.03 -12.80
N ALA A 74 25.20 10.66 -11.76
CA ALA A 74 26.62 10.56 -11.47
C ALA A 74 27.03 9.12 -11.14
N TRP A 75 26.21 8.41 -10.36
CA TRP A 75 26.40 6.98 -10.07
C TRP A 75 26.23 6.11 -11.32
N ALA A 76 25.19 6.36 -12.12
CA ALA A 76 24.89 5.64 -13.35
C ALA A 76 25.97 5.81 -14.43
N ALA A 77 26.81 6.86 -14.39
CA ALA A 77 27.87 7.07 -15.36
C ALA A 77 28.91 5.94 -15.43
N ALA A 78 29.00 5.10 -14.39
CA ALA A 78 29.83 3.89 -14.38
C ALA A 78 29.18 2.68 -15.10
N HIS A 79 27.94 2.82 -15.58
CA HIS A 79 27.14 1.73 -16.13
C HIS A 79 26.48 2.14 -17.45
N GLU A 80 26.80 1.43 -18.53
CA GLU A 80 26.28 1.75 -19.88
C GLU A 80 24.80 1.40 -20.07
N ASN A 81 24.24 0.52 -19.22
CA ASN A 81 22.88 0.00 -19.31
C ASN A 81 21.86 0.75 -18.44
N ILE A 82 22.22 1.89 -17.84
CA ILE A 82 21.35 2.65 -16.93
C ILE A 82 20.86 3.95 -17.58
N SER A 83 19.57 4.25 -17.44
CA SER A 83 18.96 5.54 -17.82
C SER A 83 18.23 6.16 -16.65
N VAL A 84 18.53 7.43 -16.35
CA VAL A 84 17.92 8.16 -15.22
C VAL A 84 17.02 9.27 -15.75
N ILE A 85 15.73 9.16 -15.48
CA ILE A 85 14.70 10.12 -15.87
C ILE A 85 14.30 10.92 -14.62
N SER A 86 14.41 12.24 -14.68
CA SER A 86 14.01 13.10 -13.57
C SER A 86 12.57 13.54 -13.75
N GLY A 87 11.72 13.30 -12.74
CA GLY A 87 10.31 13.65 -12.76
C GLY A 87 9.47 12.73 -11.88
N ARG A 88 8.17 13.02 -11.78
CA ARG A 88 7.25 12.18 -11.03
C ARG A 88 6.87 10.98 -11.88
N TRP A 89 6.83 9.80 -11.28
CA TRP A 89 6.42 8.59 -12.00
C TRP A 89 5.03 8.75 -12.62
N ALA A 90 4.10 9.44 -11.96
CA ALA A 90 2.73 9.62 -12.45
C ALA A 90 2.67 10.36 -13.79
N ASP A 91 3.57 11.32 -14.00
CA ASP A 91 3.64 12.11 -15.23
C ASP A 91 4.39 11.36 -16.34
N LEU A 92 5.38 10.55 -15.96
CA LEU A 92 6.29 9.87 -16.89
C LEU A 92 5.78 8.50 -17.35
N LEU A 93 5.12 7.76 -16.46
CA LEU A 93 4.71 6.38 -16.68
C LEU A 93 3.95 6.18 -18.01
N PRO A 94 2.97 7.03 -18.39
CA PRO A 94 2.25 6.85 -19.66
C PRO A 94 3.12 6.86 -20.93
N SER A 95 4.34 7.42 -20.86
CA SER A 95 5.29 7.49 -21.98
C SER A 95 6.32 6.37 -22.00
N LEU A 96 6.34 5.51 -20.99
CA LEU A 96 7.34 4.46 -20.83
C LEU A 96 6.93 3.15 -21.53
N PRO A 97 7.91 2.32 -21.93
CA PRO A 97 7.62 1.02 -22.54
C PRO A 97 7.11 0.01 -21.49
N THR A 98 6.99 -1.25 -21.91
CA THR A 98 6.82 -2.38 -21.00
C THR A 98 8.16 -2.82 -20.40
N PHE A 99 8.10 -3.45 -19.24
CA PHE A 99 9.26 -3.90 -18.47
C PHE A 99 9.10 -5.36 -18.03
N ASP A 100 10.22 -6.09 -18.00
CA ASP A 100 10.29 -7.45 -17.49
C ASP A 100 10.27 -7.46 -15.95
N THR A 101 10.80 -6.41 -15.31
CA THR A 101 10.80 -6.25 -13.86
C THR A 101 10.52 -4.81 -13.45
N ILE A 102 9.72 -4.62 -12.41
CA ILE A 102 9.39 -3.30 -11.86
C ILE A 102 9.62 -3.30 -10.34
N PHE A 103 10.36 -2.31 -9.84
CA PHE A 103 10.56 -2.04 -8.42
C PHE A 103 10.07 -0.65 -8.05
N PHE A 104 9.17 -0.56 -7.06
CA PHE A 104 8.58 0.70 -6.64
C PHE A 104 9.01 1.11 -5.23
N ASN A 105 9.69 2.25 -5.10
CA ASN A 105 10.22 2.81 -3.86
C ASN A 105 9.98 4.33 -3.78
N ASP A 106 8.72 4.75 -3.82
CA ASP A 106 8.36 6.17 -3.70
C ASP A 106 8.32 6.64 -2.23
N CYS A 107 9.47 6.61 -1.55
CA CYS A 107 9.57 7.03 -0.14
C CYS A 107 9.61 8.57 0.03
N HIS A 108 9.64 9.33 -1.08
CA HIS A 108 9.83 10.79 -1.10
C HIS A 108 8.60 11.59 -1.56
N SER A 109 7.52 10.93 -1.97
CA SER A 109 6.17 11.52 -2.07
C SER A 109 5.72 12.02 -0.69
N SER A 110 6.23 13.19 -0.31
CA SER A 110 5.92 13.95 0.90
C SER A 110 4.53 14.61 0.84
N THR A 111 3.62 14.06 0.03
CA THR A 111 2.24 14.55 -0.14
C THR A 111 1.21 13.86 0.74
N PHE A 112 1.58 12.85 1.54
CA PHE A 112 0.63 12.23 2.47
C PHE A 112 1.23 12.07 3.87
N PRO A 113 1.04 13.06 4.77
CA PRO A 113 1.08 12.76 6.19
C PRO A 113 -0.17 11.92 6.50
N LEU A 114 -0.07 10.60 6.34
CA LEU A 114 -0.98 9.69 7.02
C LEU A 114 -0.74 9.89 8.52
N ASP A 115 -1.78 10.30 9.23
CA ASP A 115 -1.76 10.52 10.66
C ASP A 115 -1.58 9.15 11.36
N ARG A 116 -0.31 8.79 11.61
CA ARG A 116 0.13 7.44 12.05
C ARG A 116 -0.38 7.04 13.44
N ALA A 117 -0.99 7.96 14.18
CA ALA A 117 -1.65 7.66 15.45
C ALA A 117 -2.98 6.90 15.25
N ALA A 118 -3.68 7.15 14.14
CA ALA A 118 -4.94 6.47 13.82
C ALA A 118 -4.74 4.99 13.47
N GLU A 119 -3.61 4.64 12.84
CA GLU A 119 -3.34 3.28 12.33
C GLU A 119 -3.07 2.25 13.44
N LYS A 120 -2.37 2.61 14.52
CA LYS A 120 -2.13 1.69 15.66
C LYS A 120 -3.42 1.35 16.41
N SER A 121 -4.25 2.36 16.67
CA SER A 121 -5.55 2.18 17.31
C SER A 121 -6.51 1.45 16.38
N ALA A 122 -6.51 1.78 15.08
CA ALA A 122 -7.32 1.07 14.09
C ALA A 122 -6.92 -0.39 13.95
N HIS A 123 -5.64 -0.74 13.99
CA HIS A 123 -5.20 -2.14 13.86
C HIS A 123 -5.65 -3.00 15.05
N HIS A 124 -5.53 -2.50 16.29
CA HIS A 124 -6.03 -3.24 17.45
C HIS A 124 -7.56 -3.39 17.41
N LEU A 125 -8.29 -2.33 17.04
CA LEU A 125 -9.75 -2.33 16.91
C LEU A 125 -10.23 -3.25 15.78
N VAL A 126 -9.53 -3.27 14.64
CA VAL A 126 -9.84 -4.14 13.50
C VAL A 126 -9.56 -5.60 13.86
N GLN A 127 -8.47 -5.91 14.56
CA GLN A 127 -8.18 -7.29 14.97
C GLN A 127 -9.17 -7.79 16.02
N GLN A 128 -9.51 -6.97 17.01
CA GLN A 128 -10.59 -7.27 17.96
C GLN A 128 -11.94 -7.45 17.23
N GLY A 129 -12.20 -6.62 16.22
CA GLY A 129 -13.37 -6.76 15.35
C GLY A 129 -13.38 -8.07 14.57
N LYS A 130 -12.24 -8.48 14.00
CA LYS A 130 -12.08 -9.75 13.24
C LYS A 130 -12.25 -10.97 14.13
N ASP A 131 -11.64 -10.98 15.31
CA ASP A 131 -11.76 -12.10 16.26
C ASP A 131 -13.20 -12.24 16.75
N LEU A 132 -13.87 -11.10 16.97
CA LEU A 132 -15.30 -11.07 17.28
C LEU A 132 -16.15 -11.57 16.11
N ILE A 133 -15.92 -11.10 14.88
CA ILE A 133 -16.64 -11.55 13.67
C ILE A 133 -16.43 -13.04 13.45
N ALA A 134 -15.21 -13.57 13.58
CA ALA A 134 -14.91 -14.98 13.43
C ALA A 134 -15.58 -15.82 14.53
N THR A 135 -15.59 -15.32 15.77
CA THR A 135 -16.32 -15.95 16.88
C THR A 135 -17.82 -15.96 16.60
N ILE A 136 -18.38 -14.85 16.11
CA ILE A 136 -19.79 -14.71 15.74
C ILE A 136 -20.14 -15.64 14.57
N HIS A 137 -19.30 -15.76 13.54
CA HIS A 137 -19.52 -16.66 12.40
C HIS A 137 -19.50 -18.13 12.83
N ASN A 138 -18.59 -18.51 13.73
CA ASN A 138 -18.52 -19.88 14.24
C ASN A 138 -19.68 -20.22 15.18
N THR A 139 -20.14 -19.23 15.95
CA THR A 139 -21.22 -19.42 16.94
C THR A 139 -22.60 -19.32 16.30
N PHE A 140 -22.74 -18.49 15.26
CA PHE A 140 -24.00 -18.17 14.58
C PHE A 140 -23.76 -18.09 13.06
N PRO A 141 -23.56 -19.22 12.37
CA PRO A 141 -23.23 -19.28 10.94
C PRO A 141 -24.29 -18.67 10.02
N HIS A 142 -25.48 -18.34 10.54
CA HIS A 142 -26.57 -17.71 9.81
C HIS A 142 -26.51 -16.17 9.79
N ILE A 143 -25.60 -15.54 10.54
CA ILE A 143 -25.57 -14.07 10.71
C ILE A 143 -25.18 -13.32 9.43
N THR A 144 -24.33 -13.89 8.58
CA THR A 144 -23.96 -13.30 7.28
C THR A 144 -25.10 -13.28 6.25
N GLY A 145 -26.14 -14.09 6.47
CA GLY A 145 -27.36 -14.13 5.66
C GLY A 145 -28.52 -13.35 6.26
N LEU A 146 -28.35 -12.71 7.43
CA LEU A 146 -29.42 -11.95 8.06
C LEU A 146 -29.83 -10.77 7.19
N ARG A 147 -31.13 -10.75 6.86
CA ARG A 147 -31.81 -9.60 6.29
C ARG A 147 -32.60 -8.95 7.41
N TYR A 148 -32.31 -7.69 7.71
CA TYR A 148 -33.02 -6.96 8.74
C TYR A 148 -34.36 -6.48 8.19
N SER A 149 -35.43 -6.73 8.94
CA SER A 149 -36.75 -6.17 8.66
C SER A 149 -36.79 -4.68 9.02
N ALA A 150 -37.86 -4.00 8.63
CA ALA A 150 -38.08 -2.62 9.05
C ALA A 150 -38.25 -2.48 10.58
N ASP A 151 -38.81 -3.49 11.23
CA ASP A 151 -39.05 -3.51 12.68
C ASP A 151 -37.74 -3.74 13.46
N ASP A 152 -36.80 -4.51 12.89
CA ASP A 152 -35.46 -4.68 13.48
C ASP A 152 -34.69 -3.36 13.47
N LEU A 153 -34.78 -2.59 12.38
CA LEU A 153 -34.15 -1.26 12.29
C LEU A 153 -34.79 -0.28 13.27
N ASP A 154 -36.12 -0.28 13.38
CA ASP A 154 -36.83 0.56 14.36
C ASP A 154 -36.41 0.19 15.81
N THR A 155 -36.24 -1.10 16.10
CA THR A 155 -35.77 -1.60 17.39
C THR A 155 -34.32 -1.20 17.67
N PHE A 156 -33.45 -1.25 16.66
CA PHE A 156 -32.07 -0.79 16.77
C PHE A 156 -32.01 0.69 17.19
N PHE A 157 -32.79 1.55 16.54
CA PHE A 157 -32.83 2.97 16.86
C PHE A 157 -33.48 3.28 18.21
N ALA A 158 -34.46 2.48 18.65
CA ALA A 158 -35.06 2.63 19.97
C ALA A 158 -34.09 2.31 21.12
N ASN A 159 -33.10 1.45 20.86
CA ASN A 159 -32.08 1.03 21.82
C ASN A 159 -30.74 1.77 21.64
N LEU A 160 -30.67 2.71 20.70
CA LEU A 160 -29.45 3.46 20.43
C LEU A 160 -29.19 4.45 21.57
N ASP A 161 -27.98 4.44 22.11
CA ASP A 161 -27.60 5.41 23.14
C ASP A 161 -27.59 6.83 22.57
N ASN A 162 -28.01 7.82 23.38
CA ASN A 162 -28.15 9.21 22.98
C ASN A 162 -26.81 9.89 22.61
N GLY A 163 -25.68 9.22 22.83
CA GLY A 163 -24.33 9.68 22.48
C GLY A 163 -23.80 9.18 21.13
N ALA A 164 -24.56 8.39 20.36
CA ALA A 164 -24.10 7.84 19.10
C ALA A 164 -23.95 8.92 18.00
N ASP A 165 -22.80 8.94 17.32
CA ASP A 165 -22.50 9.89 16.25
C ASP A 165 -23.38 9.62 15.01
N PRO A 166 -24.23 10.58 14.58
CA PRO A 166 -25.08 10.44 13.39
C PRO A 166 -24.33 10.07 12.11
N SER A 167 -23.07 10.49 11.97
CA SER A 167 -22.25 10.17 10.80
C SER A 167 -21.82 8.69 10.78
N GLN A 168 -21.53 8.11 11.96
CA GLN A 168 -21.19 6.70 12.10
C GLN A 168 -22.40 5.81 11.87
N ILE A 169 -23.58 6.22 12.36
CA ILE A 169 -24.84 5.52 12.11
C ILE A 169 -25.17 5.50 10.61
N SER A 170 -24.98 6.65 9.93
CA SER A 170 -25.23 6.76 8.49
C SER A 170 -24.29 5.87 7.68
N ARG A 171 -23.02 5.78 8.08
CA ARG A 171 -22.03 4.87 7.49
C ARG A 171 -22.41 3.41 7.71
N PHE A 172 -22.76 3.04 8.94
CA PHE A 172 -23.17 1.68 9.31
C PHE A 172 -24.36 1.19 8.47
N LEU A 173 -25.40 2.02 8.32
CA LEU A 173 -26.56 1.68 7.49
C LEU A 173 -26.18 1.52 6.01
N TYR A 174 -25.26 2.33 5.50
CA TYR A 174 -24.72 2.18 4.15
C TYR A 174 -23.98 0.84 3.98
N GLU A 175 -23.16 0.42 4.97
CA GLU A 175 -22.46 -0.86 4.96
C GLU A 175 -23.43 -2.06 4.99
N LEU A 176 -24.50 -2.00 5.80
CA LEU A 176 -25.56 -3.02 5.78
C LEU A 176 -26.21 -3.15 4.40
N MET A 177 -26.45 -2.02 3.71
CA MET A 177 -27.01 -2.03 2.36
C MET A 177 -26.04 -2.66 1.35
N GLN A 178 -24.75 -2.31 1.40
CA GLN A 178 -23.73 -2.88 0.51
C GLN A 178 -23.59 -4.40 0.70
N ASN A 179 -23.74 -4.89 1.93
CA ASN A 179 -23.75 -6.32 2.24
C ASN A 179 -25.10 -7.01 1.91
N GLY A 180 -26.04 -6.27 1.32
CA GLY A 180 -27.39 -6.72 0.97
C GLY A 180 -28.31 -6.97 2.17
N GLN A 181 -27.88 -6.64 3.39
CA GLN A 181 -28.60 -6.95 4.64
C GLN A 181 -29.84 -6.06 4.83
N ILE A 182 -29.87 -4.90 4.16
CA ILE A 182 -31.05 -4.04 3.99
C ILE A 182 -31.15 -3.58 2.54
N SER A 183 -32.35 -3.25 2.08
CA SER A 183 -32.59 -2.64 0.77
C SER A 183 -32.37 -1.13 0.77
N GLU A 184 -32.18 -0.54 -0.41
CA GLU A 184 -32.10 0.91 -0.59
C GLU A 184 -33.36 1.63 -0.07
N ALA A 185 -34.55 1.03 -0.26
CA ALA A 185 -35.80 1.57 0.27
C ALA A 185 -35.85 1.59 1.81
N GLN A 186 -35.26 0.59 2.46
CA GLN A 186 -35.14 0.55 3.92
C GLN A 186 -34.14 1.60 4.42
N LEU A 187 -33.00 1.75 3.74
CA LEU A 187 -32.03 2.81 4.03
C LEU A 187 -32.69 4.20 3.96
N ASP A 188 -33.37 4.49 2.85
CA ASP A 188 -34.04 5.78 2.63
C ASP A 188 -35.10 6.08 3.68
N ARG A 189 -35.92 5.09 4.03
CA ARG A 189 -36.93 5.20 5.10
C ARG A 189 -36.29 5.59 6.42
N VAL A 190 -35.25 4.86 6.84
CA VAL A 190 -34.62 5.04 8.15
C VAL A 190 -33.85 6.35 8.22
N THR A 191 -33.11 6.70 7.17
CA THR A 191 -32.42 7.99 7.06
C THR A 191 -33.39 9.16 7.15
N ALA A 192 -34.55 9.08 6.48
CA ALA A 192 -35.58 10.11 6.57
C ALA A 192 -36.22 10.20 7.96
N LYS A 193 -36.59 9.05 8.56
CA LYS A 193 -37.25 8.96 9.87
C LYS A 193 -36.39 9.56 10.99
N HIS A 194 -35.08 9.34 10.95
CA HIS A 194 -34.13 9.80 11.96
C HIS A 194 -33.35 11.06 11.57
N GLN A 195 -33.75 11.72 10.47
CA GLN A 195 -33.11 12.95 9.97
C GLN A 195 -31.59 12.82 9.79
N LEU A 196 -31.15 11.63 9.39
CA LEU A 196 -29.74 11.35 9.12
C LEU A 196 -29.34 11.92 7.76
N GLN A 197 -28.10 12.32 7.61
CA GLN A 197 -27.55 12.63 6.29
C GLN A 197 -27.26 11.34 5.56
N LYS A 198 -27.61 11.24 4.26
CA LYS A 198 -27.17 10.11 3.44
C LYS A 198 -25.65 10.07 3.46
N TYR A 199 -25.09 8.93 3.84
CA TYR A 199 -23.66 8.72 3.74
C TYR A 199 -23.27 8.68 2.27
N VAL A 200 -22.64 9.75 1.81
CA VAL A 200 -21.94 9.74 0.53
C VAL A 200 -20.59 9.12 0.81
N ALA A 201 -20.34 7.93 0.24
CA ALA A 201 -19.00 7.35 0.26
C ALA A 201 -18.03 8.43 -0.21
N LYS A 202 -17.12 8.83 0.68
CA LYS A 202 -16.06 9.74 0.26
C LYS A 202 -15.37 9.03 -0.90
N PRO A 203 -15.23 9.64 -2.09
CA PRO A 203 -14.38 9.06 -3.12
C PRO A 203 -13.05 8.76 -2.45
N HIS A 204 -12.48 7.58 -2.68
CA HIS A 204 -11.24 7.11 -2.06
C HIS A 204 -10.16 8.18 -2.19
N LEU A 205 -10.10 9.11 -1.23
CA LEU A 205 -9.27 10.33 -1.37
C LEU A 205 -7.81 10.06 -1.01
N ASN A 206 -7.51 8.82 -0.63
CA ASN A 206 -6.18 8.31 -0.33
C ASN A 206 -6.06 6.91 -0.97
N GLN A 207 -6.10 6.82 -2.30
CA GLN A 207 -5.67 5.57 -2.94
C GLN A 207 -4.19 5.37 -2.64
N ASP A 208 -3.82 4.19 -2.16
CA ASP A 208 -2.43 3.82 -1.92
C ASP A 208 -1.64 4.07 -3.22
N PRO A 209 -0.66 5.02 -3.25
CA PRO A 209 0.10 5.32 -4.44
C PRO A 209 0.77 4.09 -5.05
N MET A 210 1.12 3.10 -4.22
CA MET A 210 1.66 1.83 -4.68
C MET A 210 0.61 1.02 -5.45
N LEU A 211 -0.62 0.91 -4.96
CA LEU A 211 -1.68 0.19 -5.66
C LEU A 211 -2.08 0.89 -6.96
N VAL A 212 -2.12 2.24 -6.96
CA VAL A 212 -2.37 3.02 -8.19
C VAL A 212 -1.28 2.76 -9.23
N PHE A 213 -0.02 2.84 -8.81
CA PHE A 213 1.12 2.57 -9.68
C PHE A 213 1.09 1.13 -10.21
N LEU A 214 0.86 0.15 -9.34
CA LEU A 214 0.79 -1.26 -9.71
C LEU A 214 -0.33 -1.52 -10.72
N LYS A 215 -1.54 -1.00 -10.50
CA LYS A 215 -2.66 -1.14 -11.44
C LYS A 215 -2.32 -0.56 -12.83
N ALA A 216 -1.70 0.62 -12.87
CA ALA A 216 -1.24 1.22 -14.13
C ALA A 216 -0.18 0.36 -14.83
N CYS A 217 0.77 -0.20 -14.06
CA CYS A 217 1.79 -1.09 -14.60
C CYS A 217 1.20 -2.39 -15.14
N LEU A 218 0.30 -3.04 -14.39
CA LEU A 218 -0.38 -4.25 -14.83
C LEU A 218 -1.15 -4.05 -16.13
N GLN A 219 -1.75 -2.88 -16.33
CA GLN A 219 -2.52 -2.59 -17.52
C GLN A 219 -1.66 -2.26 -18.75
N HIS A 220 -0.56 -1.51 -18.58
CA HIS A 220 0.14 -0.88 -19.70
C HIS A 220 1.64 -1.17 -19.79
N HIS A 221 2.28 -1.58 -18.69
CA HIS A 221 3.74 -1.68 -18.60
C HIS A 221 4.26 -3.06 -18.21
N MET A 222 3.36 -4.02 -17.97
CA MET A 222 3.70 -5.41 -17.66
C MET A 222 3.10 -6.33 -18.72
N HIS A 223 3.91 -7.26 -19.22
CA HIS A 223 3.50 -8.38 -20.06
C HIS A 223 3.47 -9.67 -19.24
N LYS A 224 3.06 -10.78 -19.87
CA LYS A 224 3.18 -12.10 -19.26
C LYS A 224 4.63 -12.39 -18.88
N GLY A 225 4.86 -12.83 -17.65
CA GLY A 225 6.17 -13.06 -17.04
C GLY A 225 6.79 -11.82 -16.38
N SER A 226 6.20 -10.63 -16.53
CA SER A 226 6.69 -9.44 -15.83
C SER A 226 6.53 -9.59 -14.32
N ARG A 227 7.54 -9.15 -13.56
CA ARG A 227 7.56 -9.23 -12.08
C ARG A 227 7.53 -7.86 -11.44
N PHE A 228 6.94 -7.78 -10.25
CA PHE A 228 6.82 -6.56 -9.47
C PHE A 228 7.16 -6.78 -7.99
N SER A 229 7.82 -5.80 -7.37
CA SER A 229 7.94 -5.68 -5.92
C SER A 229 8.01 -4.20 -5.54
N CYS A 230 7.81 -3.89 -4.25
CA CYS A 230 7.88 -2.52 -3.75
C CYS A 230 8.41 -2.46 -2.33
N PHE A 231 8.95 -1.30 -1.95
CA PHE A 231 9.16 -0.96 -0.56
C PHE A 231 7.81 -0.73 0.14
N SER A 232 7.53 -1.50 1.19
CA SER A 232 6.38 -1.25 2.09
C SER A 232 6.86 -0.57 3.37
N SER A 233 6.22 0.54 3.76
CA SER A 233 6.49 1.30 4.99
C SER A 233 5.84 0.70 6.24
N ASN A 234 5.03 -0.34 6.08
CA ASN A 234 4.48 -1.16 7.14
C ASN A 234 4.61 -2.66 6.79
N PRO A 235 4.70 -3.55 7.80
CA PRO A 235 4.75 -4.98 7.58
C PRO A 235 3.36 -5.63 7.46
N LEU A 236 2.29 -4.84 7.34
CA LEU A 236 0.93 -5.37 7.35
C LEU A 236 0.67 -6.16 6.06
N SER A 237 0.23 -7.41 6.23
CA SER A 237 -0.17 -8.31 5.16
C SER A 237 -1.14 -7.63 4.17
N LYS A 238 -0.93 -7.81 2.87
CA LYS A 238 -1.85 -7.24 1.86
C LYS A 238 -3.16 -8.00 1.76
N PHE A 239 -3.26 -9.21 2.34
CA PHE A 239 -4.54 -9.89 2.56
C PHE A 239 -5.49 -9.09 3.47
N GLU A 240 -4.95 -8.19 4.30
CA GLU A 240 -5.75 -7.32 5.15
C GLU A 240 -6.19 -6.01 4.48
N TYR A 241 -5.82 -5.79 3.22
CA TYR A 241 -6.16 -4.59 2.48
C TYR A 241 -7.19 -4.93 1.39
N PRO A 242 -8.51 -4.68 1.63
CA PRO A 242 -9.59 -5.21 0.78
C PRO A 242 -9.42 -4.88 -0.70
N GLU A 243 -9.05 -3.62 -1.01
CA GLU A 243 -8.89 -3.22 -2.42
C GLU A 243 -7.76 -3.98 -3.12
N PHE A 244 -6.64 -4.24 -2.43
CA PHE A 244 -5.54 -5.02 -2.99
C PHE A 244 -5.88 -6.51 -3.04
N PHE A 245 -6.54 -7.03 -2.00
CA PHE A 245 -7.00 -8.41 -2.00
C PHE A 245 -7.94 -8.70 -3.18
N ASP A 246 -8.96 -7.87 -3.39
CA ASP A 246 -9.95 -8.05 -4.44
C ASP A 246 -9.37 -7.80 -5.84
N SER A 247 -8.48 -6.82 -6.01
CA SER A 247 -7.97 -6.47 -7.35
C SER A 247 -6.71 -7.23 -7.77
N ILE A 248 -5.92 -7.70 -6.81
CA ILE A 248 -4.62 -8.33 -7.05
C ILE A 248 -4.63 -9.80 -6.61
N ILE A 249 -4.90 -10.08 -5.33
CA ILE A 249 -4.66 -11.41 -4.75
C ILE A 249 -5.65 -12.44 -5.28
N THR A 250 -6.92 -12.07 -5.44
CA THR A 250 -7.96 -13.00 -5.95
C THR A 250 -7.95 -13.14 -7.47
N ASN A 251 -7.13 -12.35 -8.18
CA ASN A 251 -7.11 -12.35 -9.63
C ASN A 251 -6.18 -13.44 -10.17
N PRO A 252 -6.69 -14.47 -10.89
CA PRO A 252 -5.88 -15.58 -11.38
C PRO A 252 -4.89 -15.20 -12.48
N ALA A 253 -4.94 -13.96 -13.00
CA ALA A 253 -3.94 -13.43 -13.91
C ALA A 253 -2.64 -13.06 -13.19
N TYR A 254 -2.59 -13.06 -11.86
CA TYR A 254 -1.42 -12.66 -11.07
C TYR A 254 -1.05 -13.75 -10.07
N ASP A 255 0.23 -14.06 -9.99
CA ASP A 255 0.80 -14.88 -8.94
C ASP A 255 1.39 -13.95 -7.87
N TYR A 256 0.70 -13.83 -6.73
CA TYR A 256 1.08 -12.95 -5.63
C TYR A 256 1.60 -13.78 -4.46
N THR A 257 2.75 -13.37 -3.92
CA THR A 257 3.30 -13.92 -2.68
C THR A 257 3.78 -12.81 -1.77
N GLU A 258 3.71 -13.06 -0.46
CA GLU A 258 4.29 -12.19 0.55
C GLU A 258 5.06 -12.98 1.60
N THR A 259 6.06 -12.36 2.20
CA THR A 259 6.90 -12.96 3.24
C THR A 259 7.34 -11.88 4.21
N LEU A 260 7.42 -12.21 5.49
CA LEU A 260 7.95 -11.31 6.52
C LEU A 260 9.44 -11.58 6.75
N MET A 261 10.19 -10.52 6.99
CA MET A 261 11.59 -10.59 7.44
C MET A 261 11.80 -9.70 8.66
N SER A 262 12.73 -10.08 9.54
CA SER A 262 13.14 -9.21 10.65
C SER A 262 14.06 -8.08 10.16
N VAL A 263 13.90 -6.89 10.74
CA VAL A 263 14.71 -5.70 10.43
C VAL A 263 15.19 -5.00 11.69
N GLU A 264 16.45 -4.54 11.68
CA GLU A 264 17.10 -3.89 12.82
C GLU A 264 16.89 -2.37 12.78
N VAL A 265 15.65 -1.93 12.98
CA VAL A 265 15.32 -0.51 12.93
C VAL A 265 15.78 0.20 14.21
N PRO A 266 16.55 1.33 14.11
CA PRO A 266 16.98 2.09 15.28
C PRO A 266 15.82 2.60 16.13
N GLU A 267 16.05 2.67 17.44
CA GLU A 267 15.11 3.33 18.36
C GLU A 267 14.86 4.78 17.93
N GLY A 268 13.59 5.19 17.93
CA GLY A 268 13.19 6.54 17.53
C GLY A 268 13.06 6.77 16.02
N CYS A 269 13.12 5.72 15.18
CA CYS A 269 12.75 5.83 13.77
C CYS A 269 11.27 6.26 13.64
N SER A 270 11.04 7.50 13.19
CA SER A 270 9.71 8.09 13.16
C SER A 270 8.82 7.61 12.02
N TYR A 271 9.42 7.06 10.96
CA TYR A 271 8.69 6.65 9.76
C TYR A 271 8.53 5.13 9.62
N TYR A 272 9.31 4.34 10.36
CA TYR A 272 9.22 2.88 10.37
C TYR A 272 9.35 2.37 11.81
N PRO A 273 8.24 2.24 12.56
CA PRO A 273 8.28 1.86 13.97
C PRO A 273 8.31 0.34 14.22
N TYR A 274 8.49 -0.48 13.18
CA TYR A 274 8.35 -1.94 13.24
C TYR A 274 9.71 -2.64 13.30
N LYS A 275 9.71 -3.90 13.74
CA LYS A 275 10.89 -4.79 13.76
C LYS A 275 10.84 -5.88 12.69
N GLU A 276 9.80 -5.84 11.88
CA GLU A 276 9.59 -6.72 10.74
C GLU A 276 9.26 -5.88 9.52
N ALA A 277 9.51 -6.46 8.35
CA ALA A 277 9.22 -5.87 7.07
C ALA A 277 8.58 -6.87 6.12
N LEU A 278 7.63 -6.39 5.32
CA LEU A 278 6.90 -7.20 4.35
C LEU A 278 7.60 -7.13 3.00
N ILE A 279 7.98 -8.29 2.50
CA ILE A 279 8.40 -8.49 1.12
C ILE A 279 7.19 -8.98 0.35
N ILE A 280 6.82 -8.26 -0.71
CA ILE A 280 5.80 -8.72 -1.66
C ILE A 280 6.44 -8.97 -3.01
N THR A 281 5.96 -10.00 -3.71
CA THR A 281 6.29 -10.22 -5.11
C THR A 281 5.03 -10.58 -5.88
N LEU A 282 4.93 -10.04 -7.08
CA LEU A 282 3.86 -10.35 -8.01
C LEU A 282 4.45 -10.72 -9.36
N GLU A 283 3.94 -11.77 -9.99
CA GLU A 283 4.23 -12.12 -11.38
C GLU A 283 2.95 -12.13 -12.22
N LYS A 284 2.97 -11.46 -13.36
CA LYS A 284 1.82 -11.43 -14.28
C LYS A 284 1.80 -12.70 -15.15
N GLN A 285 0.74 -13.50 -15.02
CA GLN A 285 0.58 -14.79 -15.69
C GLN A 285 -0.12 -14.71 -17.06
N GLN A 286 -0.90 -13.66 -17.30
CA GLN A 286 -1.71 -13.45 -18.51
C GLN A 286 -1.57 -12.03 -19.04
#